data_AF-A0A1G9UAA2-F1
#
_entry.id   AF-A0A1G9UAA2-F1
#
_cell.length_a   1.000
_cell.length_b   1.000
_cell.length_c   1.000
_cell.angle_alpha   90.00
_cell.angle_beta   90.00
_cell.angle_gamma   90.00
#
_symmetry.space_group_name_H-M   'P 1'
#
loop_
_entity.id
_entity.type
_entity.pdbx_description
1 polymer ?
#
loop_
_entity_poly.entity_id
_entity_poly.type
_entity_poly.pdbx_seq_one_letter_code
_entity_poly.pdbx_strand_id
1 'polypeptide(L)' 'MSDDVHVEASEPLRALALAIKEAGSIRALATKIGLSEQYVGDVHACRRQPGPAILLALGLVKVVTYAPATSQEAR' A
#
# COMPACT_ATOMS: atom_id res chain seq x y z
N MET A 1 -19.76 -18.61 0.13
CA MET A 1 -18.95 -17.46 -0.32
C MET A 1 -17.64 -17.58 0.43
N SER A 2 -16.69 -18.28 -0.16
CA SER A 2 -15.45 -18.69 0.52
C SER A 2 -14.49 -17.51 0.58
N ASP A 3 -14.13 -17.12 1.80
CA ASP A 3 -13.00 -16.26 2.13
C ASP A 3 -11.70 -17.00 1.79
N ASP A 4 -11.30 -16.87 0.54
CA ASP A 4 -10.00 -17.33 0.04
C ASP A 4 -9.02 -16.16 0.13
N VAL A 5 -8.47 -15.93 1.32
CA VAL A 5 -7.40 -14.93 1.54
C VAL A 5 -6.10 -15.52 1.00
N HIS A 6 -5.97 -15.55 -0.34
CA HIS A 6 -4.70 -15.78 -0.99
C HIS A 6 -3.71 -14.68 -0.55
N VAL A 7 -2.48 -15.09 -0.26
CA VAL A 7 -1.34 -14.20 -0.02
C VAL A 7 -0.94 -13.54 -1.34
N GLU A 8 -1.81 -12.68 -1.86
CA GLU A 8 -1.53 -11.82 -3.00
C GLU A 8 -1.07 -10.46 -2.47
N ALA A 9 -0.07 -9.85 -3.13
CA ALA A 9 0.47 -8.55 -2.72
C ALA A 9 -0.66 -7.59 -2.34
N SER A 10 -0.63 -7.06 -1.10
CA SER A 10 -1.71 -6.22 -0.55
C SER A 10 -2.22 -5.23 -1.60
N GLU A 11 -3.53 -5.03 -1.73
CA GLU A 11 -4.15 -4.19 -2.77
C GLU A 11 -3.37 -2.89 -3.12
N PRO A 12 -2.79 -2.14 -2.16
CA PRO A 12 -1.93 -0.99 -2.46
C PRO A 12 -0.66 -1.30 -3.27
N LEU A 13 0.00 -2.43 -3.02
CA LEU A 13 1.21 -2.86 -3.75
C LEU A 13 0.86 -3.29 -5.18
N ARG A 14 -0.29 -3.94 -5.37
CA ARG A 14 -0.82 -4.30 -6.69
C ARG A 14 -1.14 -3.04 -7.50
N ALA A 15 -1.86 -2.09 -6.91
CA ALA A 15 -2.14 -0.80 -7.53
C ALA A 15 -0.86 -0.02 -7.86
N LEU A 16 0.13 -0.03 -6.95
CA LEU A 16 1.42 0.61 -7.17
C LEU A 16 2.18 -0.02 -8.35
N ALA A 17 2.24 -1.35 -8.43
CA ALA A 17 2.93 -2.04 -9.53
C ALA A 17 2.29 -1.73 -10.89
N LEU A 18 0.95 -1.65 -10.97
CA LEU A 18 0.24 -1.24 -12.17
C LEU A 18 0.56 0.21 -12.54
N ALA A 19 0.50 1.13 -11.58
CA ALA A 19 0.82 2.53 -11.81
C ALA A 19 2.28 2.75 -12.27
N ILE A 20 3.23 1.98 -11.76
CA ILE A 20 4.64 2.00 -12.21
C ILE A 20 4.72 1.53 -13.66
N LYS A 21 4.03 0.45 -14.01
CA LYS A 21 4.00 -0.10 -15.38
C LYS A 21 3.39 0.90 -16.36
N GLU A 22 2.30 1.56 -16.00
CA GLU A 22 1.65 2.60 -16.82
C GLU A 22 2.50 3.86 -16.98
N ALA A 23 3.20 4.28 -15.93
CA ALA A 23 4.14 5.41 -16.00
C ALA A 23 5.44 5.05 -16.73
N GLY A 24 5.73 3.76 -16.91
CA GLY A 24 6.92 3.22 -17.59
C GLY A 24 8.14 3.03 -16.68
N SER A 25 8.19 3.67 -15.50
CA SER A 25 9.25 3.45 -14.51
C SER A 25 8.88 3.99 -13.13
N ILE A 26 9.61 3.58 -12.09
CA ILE A 26 9.49 4.12 -10.73
C ILE A 26 9.74 5.63 -10.73
N ARG A 27 10.81 6.09 -11.41
CA ARG A 27 11.15 7.51 -11.54
C ARG A 27 10.04 8.32 -12.19
N ALA A 28 9.47 7.81 -13.28
CA ALA A 28 8.38 8.47 -13.99
C ALA A 28 7.13 8.58 -13.13
N LEU A 29 6.75 7.50 -12.43
CA LEU A 29 5.63 7.54 -11.50
C LEU A 29 5.89 8.53 -10.36
N ALA A 30 7.04 8.45 -9.72
CA ALA A 30 7.43 9.32 -8.60
C ALA A 30 7.33 10.80 -8.98
N THR A 31 7.82 11.15 -10.18
CA THR A 31 7.71 12.50 -10.74
C THR A 31 6.25 12.89 -10.99
N LYS A 32 5.45 12.00 -11.58
CA LYS A 32 4.02 12.22 -11.87
C LYS A 32 3.20 12.49 -10.61
N ILE A 33 3.47 11.77 -9.52
CA ILE A 33 2.70 11.87 -8.26
C ILE A 33 3.35 12.77 -7.21
N GLY A 34 4.47 13.42 -7.52
CA GLY A 34 5.15 14.36 -6.62
C GLY A 34 5.81 13.70 -5.40
N LEU A 35 6.28 12.46 -5.52
CA LEU A 35 6.96 11.73 -4.45
C LEU A 35 8.43 11.46 -4.80
N SER A 36 9.26 11.14 -3.80
CA SER A 36 10.65 10.77 -4.06
C SER A 36 10.77 9.37 -4.65
N GLU A 37 11.67 9.20 -5.61
CA GLU A 37 11.95 7.92 -6.26
C GLU A 37 12.35 6.85 -5.23
N GLN A 38 13.16 7.22 -4.22
CA GLN A 38 13.55 6.33 -3.13
C GLN A 38 12.34 5.84 -2.33
N TYR A 39 11.40 6.73 -1.98
CA TYR A 39 10.22 6.34 -1.22
C TYR A 39 9.34 5.38 -2.01
N VAL A 40 9.07 5.68 -3.29
CA VAL A 40 8.28 4.81 -4.17
C VAL A 40 8.97 3.45 -4.34
N GLY A 41 10.29 3.44 -4.51
CA GLY A 41 11.09 2.21 -4.59
C GLY A 41 11.06 1.37 -3.31
N ASP A 42 11.16 2.00 -2.13
CA ASP A 42 11.09 1.32 -0.84
C ASP A 42 9.71 0.70 -0.58
N VAL A 43 8.63 1.38 -0.98
CA VAL A 43 7.28 0.83 -0.90
C VAL A 43 7.09 -0.33 -1.89
N HIS A 44 7.55 -0.17 -3.13
CA HIS A 44 7.49 -1.22 -4.16
C HIS A 44 8.29 -2.47 -3.78
N ALA A 45 9.44 -2.30 -3.12
CA ALA A 45 10.28 -3.38 -2.60
C ALA A 45 9.80 -3.94 -1.24
N CYS A 46 8.63 -3.54 -0.77
CA CYS A 46 8.07 -3.93 0.54
C CYS A 46 8.96 -3.61 1.76
N ARG A 47 9.97 -2.74 1.61
CA ARG A 47 10.82 -2.27 2.72
C ARG A 47 10.11 -1.25 3.60
N ARG A 48 9.10 -0.57 3.06
CA ARG A 48 8.29 0.43 3.75
C ARG A 48 6.82 0.23 3.44
N GLN A 49 5.96 0.39 4.45
CA GLN A 49 4.52 0.38 4.21
C GLN A 49 4.07 1.60 3.39
N PRO A 50 3.04 1.46 2.54
CA PRO A 50 2.41 2.59 1.86
C PRO A 50 1.84 3.59 2.87
N GLY A 51 2.38 4.80 2.88
CA GLY A 51 1.87 5.92 3.66
C GLY A 51 0.74 6.68 2.95
N PRO A 52 0.11 7.65 3.64
CA PRO A 52 -1.04 8.39 3.10
C PRO A 52 -0.80 9.02 1.72
N ALA A 53 0.40 9.59 1.49
CA ALA A 53 0.68 10.29 0.24
C ALA A 53 0.64 9.38 -0.99
N ILE A 54 1.21 8.16 -0.90
CA ILE A 54 1.18 7.22 -2.03
C ILE A 54 -0.19 6.56 -2.17
N LEU A 55 -0.90 6.33 -1.05
CA LEU A 55 -2.27 5.81 -1.10
C LEU A 55 -3.21 6.79 -1.81
N LEU A 56 -3.18 8.07 -1.44
CA LEU A 56 -4.00 9.10 -2.09
C LEU A 56 -3.67 9.24 -3.58
N ALA A 57 -2.40 9.17 -3.95
CA ALA A 57 -1.97 9.18 -5.35
C ALA A 57 -2.49 7.98 -6.15
N LEU A 58 -2.74 6.85 -5.49
CA LEU A 58 -3.34 5.63 -6.06
C LEU A 58 -4.87 5.61 -5.95
N GLY A 59 -5.50 6.66 -5.42
CA GLY A 59 -6.95 6.70 -5.19
C GLY A 59 -7.41 5.80 -4.03
N LEU A 60 -6.51 5.45 -3.12
CA LEU A 60 -6.74 4.58 -1.98
C LEU A 60 -6.67 5.37 -0.66
N VAL A 61 -7.35 4.84 0.36
CA VAL A 61 -7.24 5.32 1.73
C VAL A 61 -7.05 4.14 2.69
N LYS A 62 -6.26 4.35 3.74
CA LYS A 62 -6.13 3.36 4.82
C LYS A 62 -7.24 3.60 5.84
N VAL A 63 -8.12 2.62 6.01
CA VAL A 63 -9.13 2.60 7.07
C VAL A 63 -8.62 1.72 8.21
N VAL A 64 -8.63 2.23 9.43
CA VAL A 64 -8.24 1.50 10.64
C VAL A 64 -9.44 1.40 11.57
N THR A 65 -9.84 0.17 11.90
CA THR A 65 -10.93 -0.11 12.85
C THR A 65 -10.34 -0.67 14.13
N TYR A 66 -10.70 -0.08 15.26
CA TYR A 66 -10.33 -0.57 16.59
C TYR A 66 -11.52 -1.32 17.19
N ALA A 67 -11.25 -2.48 17.78
CA ALA A 67 -12.23 -3.25 18.54
C ALA A 67 -11.88 -3.21 20.03
N PRO A 68 -12.85 -3.37 20.95
CA PRO A 68 -12.56 -3.51 22.37
C PRO A 68 -11.60 -4.68 22.61
N ALA A 69 -10.54 -4.44 23.37
CA ALA A 69 -9.77 -5.53 23.94
C ALA A 69 -10.64 -6.17 25.03
N THR A 70 -11.39 -7.22 24.69
CA THR A 70 -12.13 -7.98 25.72
C THR A 70 -11.11 -8.54 26.69
N SER A 71 -11.24 -8.22 27.98
CA SER A 71 -10.30 -8.59 29.06
C SER A 71 -10.10 -10.09 29.31
N GLN A 72 -10.51 -10.97 28.39
CA GLN A 72 -10.43 -12.43 28.54
C GLN A 72 -9.01 -13.00 28.36
N GLU A 73 -8.04 -12.18 27.94
CA GLU A 73 -6.62 -12.58 27.78
C GLU A 73 -5.71 -12.08 28.92
N ALA A 74 -6.28 -11.61 30.04
CA ALA A 74 -5.51 -11.19 31.22
C ALA A 74 -5.42 -12.29 32.29
N ARG A 75 -5.23 -13.55 31.89
CA ARG A 75 -5.04 -14.67 32.84
C ARG A 75 -3.85 -15.54 32.48
#